data_AF-T5AIE7-F1
#
_entry.id   AF-T5AIE7-F1
#
_cell.length_a   1.000
_cell.length_b   1.000
_cell.length_c   1.000
_cell.angle_alpha   90.00
_cell.angle_beta   90.00
_cell.angle_gamma   90.00
#
_symmetry.space_group_name_H-M   'P 1'
#
loop_
_entity.id
_entity.type
_entity.pdbx_description
1 polymer ?
#
loop_
_entity_poly.entity_id
_entity_poly.type
_entity_poly.pdbx_seq_one_letter_code
_entity_poly.pdbx_strand_id
1 'polypeptide(L)' 'MTRDKLKELMREDWRDGYFVERVEMPNIFAVHFVVYGALGRGVTSSSRLDCLGKGFAEFIRAVWVPVPTRFLQEKLAKL' A
#
# COMPACT_ATOMS: atom_id res chain seq x y z
N MET A 1 6.61 -2.40 5.83
CA MET A 1 6.33 -1.11 5.16
C MET A 1 5.83 -0.10 6.19
N THR A 2 6.30 1.15 6.13
CA THR A 2 5.91 2.26 7.05
C THR A 2 4.79 3.10 6.44
N ARG A 3 4.18 3.99 7.25
CA ARG A 3 3.16 4.95 6.78
C ARG A 3 3.71 5.89 5.72
N ASP A 4 4.90 6.43 5.94
CA ASP A 4 5.52 7.38 4.99
C ASP A 4 5.91 6.69 3.69
N LYS A 5 6.32 5.42 3.74
CA LYS A 5 6.59 4.67 2.51
C LYS A 5 5.31 4.45 1.70
N LEU A 6 4.17 4.18 2.34
CA LEU A 6 2.90 4.08 1.62
C LEU A 6 2.55 5.41 0.94
N LYS A 7 2.72 6.55 1.62
CA LYS A 7 2.51 7.88 1.02
C LYS A 7 3.41 8.11 -0.20
N GLU A 8 4.69 7.75 -0.09
CA GLU A 8 5.64 7.84 -1.20
C GLU A 8 5.21 6.99 -2.41
N LEU A 9 4.74 5.75 -2.15
CA LEU A 9 4.26 4.85 -3.20
C LEU A 9 2.98 5.33 -3.89
N MET A 10 2.18 6.16 -3.23
CA MET A 10 1.00 6.81 -3.83
C MET A 10 1.36 7.91 -4.82
N ARG A 11 2.62 8.38 -4.85
CA ARG A 11 3.12 9.38 -5.81
C ARG A 11 2.18 10.60 -5.91
N GLU A 12 1.78 10.97 -7.12
CA GLU A 12 0.92 12.12 -7.41
C GLU A 12 -0.53 11.94 -6.94
N ASP A 13 -0.96 10.73 -6.59
CA ASP A 13 -2.31 10.48 -6.05
C ASP A 13 -2.42 10.86 -4.57
N TRP A 14 -1.30 11.05 -3.87
CA TRP A 14 -1.31 11.54 -2.49
C TRP A 14 -1.86 12.96 -2.42
N ARG A 15 -2.68 13.24 -1.41
CA ARG A 15 -3.20 14.57 -1.12
C ARG A 15 -3.02 14.88 0.36
N ASP A 16 -2.69 16.13 0.69
CA ASP A 16 -2.43 16.56 2.08
C ASP A 16 -3.62 16.38 3.02
N GLY A 17 -4.84 16.34 2.47
CA GLY A 17 -6.05 16.04 3.24
C GLY A 17 -6.22 14.56 3.63
N TYR A 18 -5.33 13.67 3.20
CA TYR A 18 -5.39 12.25 3.54
C TYR A 18 -4.65 11.93 4.82
N PHE A 19 -5.16 10.92 5.52
CA PHE A 19 -4.52 10.35 6.70
C PHE A 19 -4.37 8.84 6.55
N VAL A 20 -3.16 8.33 6.80
CA VAL A 20 -2.88 6.89 6.76
C VAL A 20 -2.87 6.36 8.18
N GLU A 21 -3.70 5.37 8.50
CA GLU A 21 -3.56 4.55 9.71
C GLU A 21 -2.87 3.23 9.35
N ARG A 22 -2.01 2.74 10.25
CA ARG A 22 -1.29 1.47 10.09
C ARG A 22 -1.59 0.58 11.29
N VAL A 23 -2.11 -0.60 11.03
CA VAL A 23 -2.48 -1.60 12.03
C VAL A 23 -1.66 -2.85 11.81
N GLU A 24 -0.94 -3.31 12.84
CA GLU A 24 -0.19 -4.56 12.80
C GLU A 24 -1.02 -5.70 13.38
N MET A 25 -1.05 -6.84 12.70
CA MET A 25 -1.72 -8.05 13.14
C MET A 25 -0.68 -9.17 13.30
N PRO A 26 0.04 -9.22 14.44
CA PRO A 26 1.25 -10.03 14.58
C PRO A 26 1.01 -11.53 14.43
N ASN A 27 -0.14 -12.02 14.90
CA ASN A 27 -0.45 -13.46 14.91
C ASN A 27 -0.81 -14.05 13.53
N ILE A 28 -1.01 -13.19 12.52
CA ILE A 28 -1.27 -13.60 11.13
C ILE A 28 -0.25 -12.98 10.16
N PHE A 29 0.83 -12.38 10.69
CA PHE A 29 1.90 -11.75 9.93
C PHE A 29 1.41 -10.73 8.88
N ALA A 30 0.33 -10.01 9.21
CA ALA A 30 -0.28 -9.04 8.31
C ALA A 30 -0.11 -7.60 8.83
N VAL A 31 -0.02 -6.65 7.89
CA VAL A 31 -0.07 -5.22 8.17
C VAL A 31 -1.17 -4.63 7.31
N HIS A 32 -2.15 -4.00 7.95
CA HIS A 32 -3.27 -3.34 7.29
C HIS A 32 -3.10 -1.83 7.31
N PHE A 33 -3.50 -1.18 6.21
CA PHE A 33 -3.45 0.26 6.06
C PHE A 33 -4.82 0.80 5.71
N VAL A 34 -5.24 1.86 6.39
CA VAL A 34 -6.45 2.61 6.06
C VAL A 34 -6.04 3.99 5.58
N VAL A 35 -6.49 4.39 4.39
CA VAL A 35 -6.27 5.73 3.83
C VAL A 35 -7.57 6.53 3.92
N TYR A 36 -7.67 7.36 4.94
CA TYR A 36 -8.83 8.24 5.16
C TYR A 36 -8.85 9.39 4.16
N GLY A 37 -10.06 9.79 3.74
CA GLY A 37 -10.29 10.85 2.77
C GLY A 37 -10.23 10.40 1.30
N ALA A 38 -9.66 9.23 1.00
CA ALA A 38 -9.54 8.73 -0.36
C ALA A 38 -10.91 8.40 -1.01
N LEU A 39 -11.87 7.85 -0.25
CA LEU A 39 -13.18 7.46 -0.78
C LEU A 39 -14.30 8.48 -0.50
N GLY A 40 -14.00 9.65 0.08
CA GLY A 40 -15.00 10.63 0.46
C GLY A 40 -16.06 10.04 1.40
N ARG A 41 -17.31 9.92 0.93
CA ARG A 41 -18.45 9.38 1.69
C ARG A 41 -18.56 7.84 1.65
N GLY A 42 -17.56 7.15 1.11
CA GLY A 42 -17.49 5.69 1.05
C GLY A 42 -17.70 5.13 -0.35
N VAL A 43 -17.70 3.81 -0.47
CA VAL A 43 -17.64 3.09 -1.75
C VAL A 43 -18.78 3.47 -2.71
N THR A 44 -20.02 3.52 -2.21
CA THR A 44 -21.22 3.76 -3.03
C THR A 44 -21.42 5.23 -3.42
N SER A 45 -20.61 6.14 -2.88
CA SER A 45 -20.69 7.58 -3.12
C SER A 45 -19.34 8.18 -3.49
N SER A 46 -18.36 7.33 -3.83
CA SER A 46 -17.05 7.77 -4.30
C SER A 46 -17.14 8.14 -5.78
N SER A 47 -16.66 9.33 -6.14
CA SER A 47 -16.51 9.73 -7.54
C SER A 47 -15.24 9.14 -8.19
N ARG A 48 -14.47 8.32 -7.45
CA ARG A 48 -13.28 7.67 -7.97
C ARG A 48 -13.62 6.40 -8.72
N LEU A 49 -12.86 6.16 -9.80
CA LEU A 49 -12.99 4.96 -10.62
C LEU A 49 -12.77 3.68 -9.81
N ASP A 50 -11.80 3.67 -8.89
CA ASP A 50 -11.53 2.55 -8.01
C ASP A 50 -12.09 2.79 -6.59
N CYS A 51 -13.38 2.54 -6.43
CA CYS A 51 -14.05 2.68 -5.14
C CYS A 51 -13.80 1.49 -4.18
N LEU A 52 -13.24 0.39 -4.69
CA LEU A 52 -12.95 -0.82 -3.91
C LEU A 52 -11.47 -0.96 -3.52
N GLY A 53 -10.58 -0.15 -4.10
CA GLY A 53 -9.14 -0.18 -3.84
C GLY A 53 -8.40 -1.33 -4.54
N LYS A 54 -9.05 -2.05 -5.48
CA LYS A 54 -8.43 -3.18 -6.20
C LYS A 54 -7.37 -2.69 -7.18
N GLY A 55 -7.70 -1.64 -7.93
CA GLY A 55 -6.76 -0.97 -8.83
C GLY A 55 -5.63 -0.29 -8.07
N PHE A 56 -5.93 0.29 -6.91
CA PHE A 56 -4.96 0.93 -6.03
C PHE A 56 -3.92 -0.05 -5.50
N ALA A 57 -4.35 -1.23 -5.03
CA ALA A 57 -3.43 -2.28 -4.59
C ALA A 57 -2.53 -2.75 -5.75
N GLU A 58 -3.10 -2.91 -6.94
CA GLU A 58 -2.34 -3.31 -8.12
C GLU A 58 -1.34 -2.24 -8.57
N PHE A 59 -1.75 -0.97 -8.53
CA PHE A 59 -0.88 0.16 -8.81
C PHE A 59 0.34 0.17 -7.89
N ILE A 60 0.14 0.01 -6.58
CA ILE A 60 1.25 -0.07 -5.63
C ILE A 60 2.13 -1.29 -5.91
N ARG A 61 1.54 -2.45 -6.22
CA ARG A 61 2.31 -3.67 -6.53
C ARG A 61 3.17 -3.52 -7.78
N ALA A 62 2.71 -2.74 -8.76
CA ALA A 62 3.44 -2.49 -10.00
C ALA A 62 4.63 -1.52 -9.82
N VAL A 63 4.78 -0.86 -8.66
CA VAL A 63 5.91 0.04 -8.40
C VAL A 63 7.19 -0.76 -8.17
N TRP A 64 8.22 -0.45 -8.96
CA TRP A 64 9.57 -0.94 -8.74
C TRP A 64 10.13 -0.40 -7.42
N VAL A 65 10.60 -1.31 -6.56
CA VAL A 65 11.23 -0.97 -5.28
C VAL A 65 12.55 -1.72 -5.13
N PRO A 66 13.59 -1.09 -4.57
CA PRO A 66 14.82 -1.78 -4.24
C PRO A 66 14.56 -2.79 -3.12
N VAL A 67 14.80 -4.08 -3.39
CA VAL A 67 14.65 -5.15 -2.39
C VAL A 67 15.99 -5.38 -1.70
N PRO A 68 16.06 -5.37 -0.36
CA PRO A 68 17.30 -5.64 0.36
C PRO A 68 17.83 -7.05 0.08
N THR A 69 19.04 -7.16 -0.45
CA THR A 69 19.69 -8.45 -0.77
C THR A 69 20.21 -9.20 0.45
N ARG A 70 20.32 -8.55 1.61
CA ARG A 70 20.78 -9.17 2.88
C ARG A 70 19.95 -10.37 3.34
N PHE A 71 18.73 -10.52 2.82
CA PHE A 71 17.83 -11.64 3.12
C PHE A 71 17.82 -12.72 2.02
N LEU A 72 18.53 -12.49 0.93
CA LEU A 72 18.70 -13.46 -0.15
C LEU A 72 19.69 -14.53 0.33
N GLN A 73 19.20 -15.66 0.82
CA GLN A 73 20.06 -16.82 1.07
C GLN A 73 20.43 -17.45 -0.28
N GLU A 74 21.72 -17.47 -0.62
CA GLU A 74 22.26 -17.94 -1.92
C GLU A 74 21.80 -19.34 -2.34
N LYS A 75 21.32 -20.19 -1.43
CA LYS A 75 20.95 -21.59 -1.71
C LYS A 75 19.66 -21.79 -2.51
N LEU A 76 18.78 -20.79 -2.61
CA LEU A 76 17.52 -20.88 -3.39
C LEU A 76 17.64 -20.30 -4.80
N ALA A 77 18.74 -19.61 -5.12
CA ALA A 77 18.97 -18.97 -6.41
C ALA A 77 19.59 -19.91 -7.48
N LYS A 78 19.76 -21.20 -7.15
CA LYS A 78 20.12 -22.25 -8.12
C LYS A 78 18.85 -23.00 -8.54
N LEU A 79 18.08 -22.39 -9.43
CA LEU A 79 17.11 -23.06 -10.30
C LEU A 79 17.41 -22.59 -11.73
#